data_AF-A0A7R7TQL4-F1
#
_entry.id   AF-A0A7R7TQL4-F1
#
_cell.length_a   1.000
_cell.length_b   1.000
_cell.length_c   1.000
_cell.angle_alpha   90.00
_cell.angle_beta   90.00
_cell.angle_gamma   90.00
#
_symmetry.space_group_name_H-M   'P 1'
#
loop_
_entity.id
_entity.type
_entity.pdbx_description
1 polymer ?
#
loop_
_entity_poly.entity_id
_entity_poly.type
_entity_poly.pdbx_seq_one_letter_code
_entity_poly.pdbx_strand_id
1 'polypeptide(L)'
;MLPWGSLVCGSYNASLKPGQERLFTIWNFVRIPRLDGRPPMEIPLNSAGTDQLGTAGQGGVVDNHWAQIFGVAAAVSIIGAGASNSGVSSSDQENSSSRYRSEVQEAAADSAQTILGRYANIQPTVTVPHGSRVVIYLQRDLDFTKAFAKQAERAESGGVTFIN
;
A
#
# COMPACT_ATOMS: atom_id res chain seq x y z
N MET A 1 -27.17 -10.39 -12.80
CA MET A 1 -26.25 -10.14 -11.67
C MET A 1 -24.96 -10.93 -11.86
N LEU A 2 -23.84 -10.43 -11.32
CA LEU A 2 -22.49 -10.96 -11.53
C LEU A 2 -22.36 -12.41 -11.01
N PRO A 3 -21.92 -13.37 -11.82
CA PRO A 3 -21.73 -14.75 -11.36
C PRO A 3 -20.49 -14.87 -10.48
N TRP A 4 -20.51 -15.89 -9.61
CA TRP A 4 -19.33 -16.30 -8.86
C TRP A 4 -18.20 -16.67 -9.85
N GLY A 5 -16.95 -16.43 -9.45
CA GLY A 5 -15.80 -16.61 -10.33
C GLY A 5 -15.58 -15.48 -11.34
N SER A 6 -16.34 -14.39 -11.29
CA SER A 6 -16.00 -13.17 -12.02
C SER A 6 -14.68 -12.58 -11.50
N LEU A 7 -13.81 -12.18 -12.40
CA LEU A 7 -12.51 -11.59 -12.09
C LEU A 7 -12.64 -10.07 -12.12
N VAL A 8 -12.17 -9.39 -11.08
CA VAL A 8 -12.13 -7.93 -11.05
C VAL A 8 -10.68 -7.48 -11.19
N CYS A 9 -10.45 -6.51 -12.08
CA CYS A 9 -9.15 -5.90 -12.28
C CYS A 9 -9.22 -4.42 -11.94
N GLY A 10 -8.19 -3.95 -11.26
CA GLY A 10 -8.07 -2.57 -10.83
C GLY A 10 -6.63 -2.08 -10.91
N SER A 11 -6.48 -0.77 -10.83
CA SER A 11 -5.20 -0.11 -10.62
C SER A 11 -5.13 0.45 -9.20
N TYR A 12 -3.93 0.53 -8.66
CA TYR A 12 -3.68 1.16 -7.36
C TYR A 12 -2.69 2.30 -7.53
N ASN A 13 -2.78 3.28 -6.63
CA ASN A 13 -1.77 4.32 -6.54
C ASN A 13 -0.76 3.93 -5.44
N ALA A 14 0.51 3.81 -5.82
CA ALA A 14 1.60 3.41 -4.92
C ALA A 14 2.23 4.60 -4.17
N SER A 15 1.85 5.84 -4.50
CA SER A 15 2.40 7.03 -3.86
C SER A 15 1.76 7.22 -2.48
N LEU A 16 2.46 6.74 -1.46
CA LEU A 16 2.07 6.88 -0.06
C LEU A 16 2.74 8.14 0.51
N LYS A 17 1.93 9.04 1.08
CA LYS A 17 2.46 10.17 1.86
C LYS A 17 2.83 9.71 3.27
N PRO A 18 3.78 10.37 3.95
CA PRO A 18 4.00 10.15 5.38
C PRO A 18 2.68 10.27 6.17
N GLY A 19 2.39 9.29 7.03
CA GLY A 19 1.13 9.20 7.77
C GLY A 19 -0.05 8.55 7.01
N GLN A 20 0.16 8.12 5.76
CA GLN A 20 -0.84 7.34 5.03
C GLN A 20 -0.67 5.85 5.30
N GLU A 21 -1.72 5.23 5.86
CA GLU A 21 -1.73 3.81 6.26
C GLU A 21 -2.64 2.95 5.38
N ARG A 22 -3.20 3.52 4.30
CA ARG A 22 -4.22 2.89 3.47
C ARG A 22 -3.85 2.92 1.99
N LEU A 23 -4.15 1.80 1.31
CA LEU A 23 -3.97 1.65 -0.12
C LEU A 23 -5.26 2.01 -0.85
N PHE A 24 -5.19 3.00 -1.75
CA PHE A 24 -6.31 3.37 -2.60
C PHE A 24 -6.23 2.63 -3.93
N THR A 25 -7.27 1.86 -4.20
CA THR A 25 -7.42 1.09 -5.44
C THR A 25 -8.66 1.56 -6.18
N ILE A 26 -8.57 1.66 -7.50
CA ILE A 26 -9.69 1.87 -8.40
C ILE A 26 -9.92 0.56 -9.12
N TRP A 27 -11.16 0.06 -9.09
CA TRP A 27 -11.57 -1.12 -9.84
C TRP A 27 -12.08 -0.67 -11.20
N ASN A 28 -11.35 -1.04 -12.25
CA ASN A 28 -11.57 -0.53 -13.60
C ASN A 28 -12.61 -1.37 -14.34
N PHE A 29 -12.47 -2.69 -14.32
CA PHE A 29 -13.32 -3.60 -15.07
C PHE A 29 -13.54 -4.92 -14.34
N VAL A 30 -14.74 -5.48 -14.52
CA VAL A 30 -15.08 -6.85 -14.13
C VAL A 30 -15.20 -7.71 -15.38
N ARG A 31 -14.51 -8.84 -15.37
CA ARG A 31 -14.56 -9.87 -16.41
C ARG A 31 -15.42 -11.02 -15.92
N ILE A 32 -16.51 -11.24 -16.64
CA ILE A 32 -17.41 -12.34 -16.42
C ILE A 32 -16.93 -13.52 -17.28
N PRO A 33 -16.66 -14.69 -16.69
CA PRO A 33 -16.24 -15.86 -17.44
C PRO A 33 -17.34 -16.32 -18.39
N ARG A 34 -16.96 -17.16 -19.37
CA ARG A 34 -17.95 -17.83 -20.21
C ARG A 34 -18.85 -18.68 -19.33
N LEU A 35 -20.14 -18.35 -19.30
CA LEU A 35 -21.18 -19.14 -18.64
C LEU A 35 -22.04 -19.82 -19.69
N ASP A 36 -22.73 -20.88 -19.29
CA ASP A 36 -23.67 -21.53 -20.20
C ASP A 36 -24.74 -20.55 -20.71
N GLY A 37 -24.97 -20.57 -22.03
CA GLY A 37 -25.86 -19.64 -22.72
C GLY A 37 -25.45 -18.17 -22.74
N ARG A 38 -24.23 -17.78 -22.32
CA ARG A 38 -23.76 -16.38 -22.28
C ARG A 38 -22.34 -16.20 -22.81
N PRO A 39 -22.09 -15.19 -23.67
CA PRO A 39 -20.73 -14.85 -24.06
C PRO A 39 -19.95 -14.26 -22.87
N PRO A 40 -18.61 -14.39 -22.86
CA PRO A 40 -17.77 -13.67 -21.90
C PRO A 40 -17.98 -12.16 -22.08
N MET A 41 -17.93 -11.42 -20.98
CA MET A 41 -18.20 -9.99 -20.98
C MET A 41 -17.25 -9.24 -20.06
N GLU A 42 -16.90 -8.04 -20.48
CA GLU A 42 -16.16 -7.07 -19.67
C GLU A 42 -17.09 -5.87 -19.41
N ILE A 43 -17.27 -5.51 -18.13
CA ILE A 43 -18.07 -4.34 -17.74
C ILE A 43 -17.16 -3.35 -17.03
N PRO A 44 -17.13 -2.07 -17.46
CA PRO A 44 -16.40 -1.04 -16.77
C PRO A 44 -17.08 -0.72 -15.42
N LEU A 45 -16.33 -0.85 -14.34
CA LEU A 45 -16.78 -0.47 -12.99
C LEU A 45 -16.41 0.98 -12.68
N ASN A 46 -15.17 1.37 -12.97
CA ASN A 46 -14.57 2.67 -12.64
C ASN A 46 -14.98 3.16 -11.25
N SER A 47 -14.83 2.29 -10.25
CA SER A 47 -15.36 2.49 -8.90
C SER A 47 -14.26 2.31 -7.85
N ALA A 48 -14.29 3.12 -6.80
CA ALA A 48 -13.28 3.07 -5.74
C ALA A 48 -13.39 1.78 -4.91
N GLY A 49 -12.24 1.24 -4.50
CA GLY A 49 -12.15 0.15 -3.54
C GLY A 49 -12.36 0.63 -2.11
N THR A 50 -13.05 -0.19 -1.32
CA THR A 50 -13.32 0.08 0.10
C THR A 50 -12.86 -1.09 0.97
N ASP A 51 -12.66 -0.81 2.25
CA ASP A 51 -12.53 -1.84 3.28
C ASP A 51 -13.91 -2.49 3.59
N GLN A 52 -13.91 -3.56 4.37
CA GLN A 52 -15.09 -4.31 4.79
C GLN A 52 -16.13 -3.46 5.53
N LEU A 53 -15.69 -2.40 6.20
CA LEU A 53 -16.57 -1.43 6.87
C LEU A 53 -17.05 -0.29 5.95
N GLY A 54 -16.76 -0.33 4.64
CA GLY A 54 -17.15 0.71 3.68
C GLY A 54 -16.29 1.97 3.75
N THR A 55 -15.19 1.95 4.50
CA THR A 55 -14.20 3.04 4.52
C THR A 55 -13.39 3.05 3.22
N ALA A 56 -13.01 4.23 2.74
CA ALA A 56 -12.22 4.37 1.52
C ALA A 56 -10.81 3.76 1.68
N GLY A 57 -10.40 2.98 0.67
CA GLY A 57 -9.10 2.29 0.64
C GLY A 57 -9.09 0.99 1.43
N GLN A 58 -8.09 0.15 1.17
CA GLN A 58 -7.83 -1.08 1.91
C GLN A 58 -6.80 -0.83 3.00
N GLY A 59 -7.08 -1.33 4.21
CA GLY A 59 -6.10 -1.40 5.28
C GLY A 59 -5.02 -2.44 4.95
N GLY A 60 -3.78 -2.15 5.31
CA GLY A 60 -2.65 -3.05 5.13
C GLY A 60 -1.64 -2.91 6.27
N VAL A 61 -0.63 -3.78 6.27
CA VAL A 61 0.51 -3.68 7.20
C VAL A 61 1.42 -2.56 6.72
N VAL A 62 1.68 -1.59 7.57
CA VAL A 62 2.50 -0.42 7.26
C VAL A 62 3.93 -0.63 7.76
N ASP A 63 4.91 -0.53 6.86
CA ASP A 63 6.33 -0.48 7.19
C ASP A 63 6.87 0.95 6.95
N ASN A 64 7.20 1.62 8.05
CA ASN A 64 7.78 2.97 8.05
C ASN A 64 9.32 2.94 7.92
N HIS A 65 9.94 1.78 7.84
CA HIS A 65 11.38 1.59 7.66
C HIS A 65 12.23 2.27 8.76
N TRP A 66 11.66 2.46 9.96
CA TRP A 66 12.33 3.15 11.07
C TRP A 66 13.67 2.52 11.46
N ALA A 67 13.77 1.19 11.38
CA ALA A 67 15.03 0.50 11.64
C ALA A 67 16.12 0.86 10.62
N GLN A 68 15.77 1.12 9.36
CA GLN A 68 16.72 1.56 8.33
C GLN A 68 17.06 3.04 8.49
N ILE A 69 16.06 3.86 8.84
CA ILE A 69 16.23 5.30 9.05
C ILE A 69 17.10 5.58 10.28
N PHE A 70 16.85 4.88 11.39
CA PHE A 70 17.49 5.17 12.68
C PHE A 70 18.53 4.13 13.13
N GLY A 71 18.62 2.96 12.50
CA GLY A 71 19.48 1.87 12.97
C GLY A 71 20.97 2.24 12.95
N VAL A 72 21.44 2.86 11.87
CA VAL A 72 22.86 3.27 11.76
C VAL A 72 23.16 4.44 12.67
N ALA A 73 22.26 5.43 12.76
CA ALA A 73 22.43 6.57 13.65
C ALA A 73 22.47 6.14 15.12
N ALA A 74 21.63 5.18 15.52
CA ALA A 74 21.65 4.60 16.87
C ALA A 74 22.97 3.87 17.16
N ALA A 75 23.49 3.08 16.21
CA ALA A 75 24.78 2.39 16.38
C ALA A 75 25.95 3.38 16.53
N VAL A 76 26.00 4.41 15.68
CA VAL A 76 27.01 5.47 15.74
C VAL A 76 26.93 6.24 17.06
N SER A 77 25.72 6.54 17.54
CA SER A 77 25.50 7.21 18.84
C SER A 77 26.00 6.37 20.02
N ILE A 78 25.76 5.05 20.02
CA ILE A 78 26.27 4.15 21.08
C ILE A 78 27.81 4.11 21.08
N ILE A 79 28.44 4.04 19.91
CA ILE A 79 29.91 4.08 19.79
C ILE A 79 30.45 5.42 20.31
N GLY A 80 29.83 6.53 19.91
CA GLY A 80 30.19 7.87 20.38
C GLY A 80 30.05 8.02 21.89
N ALA A 81 28.93 7.54 22.48
CA ALA A 81 28.69 7.58 23.92
C ALA A 81 29.67 6.69 24.71
N GLY A 82 30.00 5.51 24.19
CA GLY A 82 31.00 4.62 24.78
C GLY A 82 32.40 5.23 24.74
N ALA A 83 32.79 5.81 23.61
CA ALA A 83 34.06 6.51 23.46
C ALA A 83 34.16 7.76 24.34
N SER A 84 33.04 8.48 24.54
CA SER A 84 33.04 9.69 25.36
C SER A 84 33.11 9.39 26.86
N ASN A 85 32.55 8.25 27.31
CA ASN A 85 32.45 7.87 28.74
C ASN A 85 33.54 6.88 29.23
N SER A 86 34.32 6.29 28.32
CA SER A 86 35.42 5.39 28.71
C SER A 86 36.61 6.18 29.27
N GLY A 87 36.86 6.06 30.58
CA GLY A 87 38.05 6.60 31.23
C GLY A 87 37.93 8.05 31.74
N VAL A 88 36.71 8.52 32.05
CA VAL A 88 36.46 9.89 32.56
C VAL A 88 36.16 9.88 34.05
N SER A 89 36.88 10.70 34.80
CA SER A 89 36.52 11.12 36.15
C SER A 89 35.87 12.51 36.11
N SER A 90 34.96 12.81 37.05
CA SER A 90 34.28 14.12 37.14
C SER A 90 35.23 15.30 37.41
N SER A 91 36.52 15.04 37.61
CA SER A 91 37.59 15.98 37.90
C SER A 91 38.59 16.16 36.74
N ASP A 92 38.40 15.51 35.59
CA ASP A 92 39.35 15.60 34.47
C ASP A 92 39.26 16.95 33.73
N GLN A 93 40.40 17.65 33.66
CA GLN A 93 40.57 18.90 32.91
C GLN A 93 40.75 18.61 31.40
N GLU A 94 40.48 19.59 30.52
CA GLU A 94 40.68 19.44 29.07
C GLU A 94 42.09 18.92 28.73
N ASN A 95 42.18 17.69 28.23
CA ASN A 95 43.41 17.09 27.70
C ASN A 95 43.20 16.67 26.23
N SER A 96 44.25 16.11 25.60
CA SER A 96 44.18 15.59 24.22
C SER A 96 43.10 14.50 24.01
N SER A 97 42.83 13.68 25.02
CA SER A 97 41.73 12.71 25.02
C SER A 97 40.35 13.38 25.10
N SER A 98 40.22 14.57 25.71
CA SER A 98 38.99 15.37 25.66
C SER A 98 38.70 15.86 24.24
N ARG A 99 39.72 16.38 23.54
CA ARG A 99 39.59 16.83 22.13
C ARG A 99 39.29 15.69 21.16
N TYR A 100 39.93 14.53 21.35
CA TYR A 100 39.63 13.34 20.55
C TYR A 100 38.16 12.90 20.70
N ARG A 101 37.61 12.97 21.93
CA ARG A 101 36.19 12.65 22.18
C ARG A 101 35.24 13.65 21.53
N SER A 102 35.53 14.95 21.58
CA SER A 102 34.71 15.96 20.90
C SER A 102 34.73 15.78 19.38
N GLU A 103 35.90 15.48 18.80
CA GLU A 103 36.04 15.19 17.36
C GLU A 103 35.23 13.94 16.94
N VAL A 104 35.24 12.89 17.76
CA VAL A 104 34.44 11.68 17.51
C VAL A 104 32.94 11.98 17.65
N GLN A 105 32.53 12.81 18.62
CA GLN A 105 31.13 13.22 18.77
C GLN A 105 30.63 14.07 17.60
N GLU A 106 31.46 15.00 17.11
CA GLU A 106 31.14 15.85 15.96
C GLU A 106 31.05 15.03 14.68
N ALA A 107 32.02 14.14 14.42
CA ALA A 107 31.98 13.23 13.28
C ALA A 107 30.77 12.29 13.32
N ALA A 108 30.37 11.84 14.51
CA ALA A 108 29.16 11.04 14.72
C ALA A 108 27.89 11.84 14.42
N ALA A 109 27.80 13.10 14.86
CA ALA A 109 26.67 13.99 14.60
C ALA A 109 26.53 14.30 13.10
N ASP A 110 27.62 14.63 12.41
CA ASP A 110 27.63 14.90 10.96
C ASP A 110 27.24 13.67 10.14
N SER A 111 27.73 12.50 10.54
CA SER A 111 27.37 11.23 9.91
C SER A 111 25.89 10.93 10.10
N ALA A 112 25.36 11.12 11.32
CA ALA A 112 23.94 10.94 11.60
C ALA A 112 23.07 11.90 10.79
N GLN A 113 23.45 13.18 10.70
CA GLN A 113 22.73 14.17 9.91
C GLN A 113 22.73 13.83 8.41
N THR A 114 23.86 13.36 7.89
CA THR A 114 23.99 12.91 6.50
C THR A 114 23.11 11.69 6.21
N ILE A 115 23.10 10.71 7.12
CA ILE A 115 22.28 9.49 7.03
C ILE A 115 20.80 9.84 7.09
N LEU A 116 20.39 10.63 8.10
CA LEU A 116 19.01 11.11 8.22
C LEU A 116 18.59 11.91 6.99
N GLY A 117 19.44 12.76 6.43
CA GLY A 117 19.17 13.49 5.19
C GLY A 117 18.92 12.57 3.98
N ARG A 118 19.65 11.45 3.88
CA ARG A 118 19.42 10.45 2.81
C ARG A 118 18.14 9.64 3.01
N TYR A 119 17.79 9.36 4.26
CA TYR A 119 16.70 8.45 4.61
C TYR A 119 15.38 9.13 4.99
N ALA A 120 15.38 10.45 5.24
CA ALA A 120 14.18 11.23 5.57
C ALA A 120 13.10 11.17 4.48
N ASN A 121 13.47 10.81 3.25
CA ASN A 121 12.55 10.68 2.12
C ASN A 121 12.21 9.22 1.75
N ILE A 122 12.56 8.24 2.59
CA ILE A 122 12.03 6.88 2.40
C ILE A 122 10.50 6.94 2.58
N GLN A 123 9.78 6.54 1.54
CA GLN A 123 8.32 6.43 1.60
C GLN A 123 7.93 5.16 2.40
N PRO A 124 6.89 5.23 3.24
CA PRO A 124 6.36 4.04 3.90
C PRO A 124 5.81 3.06 2.86
N THR A 125 5.82 1.77 3.19
CA THR A 125 5.23 0.72 2.34
C THR A 125 4.01 0.13 3.02
N VAL A 126 2.88 0.08 2.32
CA VAL A 126 1.65 -0.60 2.78
C VAL A 126 1.53 -1.92 2.04
N THR A 127 1.49 -3.02 2.79
CA THR A 127 1.34 -4.37 2.25
C THR A 127 -0.04 -4.93 2.59
N VAL A 128 -0.79 -5.32 1.56
CA VAL A 128 -2.07 -6.03 1.71
C VAL A 128 -1.83 -7.52 1.44
N PRO A 129 -2.09 -8.42 2.41
CA PRO A 129 -1.92 -9.85 2.20
C PRO A 129 -2.78 -10.40 1.07
N HIS A 130 -2.30 -11.41 0.37
CA HIS A 130 -3.09 -12.13 -0.62
C HIS A 130 -4.27 -12.84 0.03
N GLY A 131 -5.38 -12.99 -0.70
CA GLY A 131 -6.61 -13.59 -0.16
C GLY A 131 -7.40 -12.67 0.79
N SER A 132 -6.91 -11.45 1.05
CA SER A 132 -7.67 -10.45 1.80
C SER A 132 -9.01 -10.18 1.12
N ARG A 133 -10.07 -10.13 1.91
CA ARG A 133 -11.41 -9.79 1.39
C ARG A 133 -11.45 -8.31 1.05
N VAL A 134 -11.82 -8.03 -0.19
CA VAL A 134 -12.02 -6.68 -0.72
C VAL A 134 -13.51 -6.41 -0.86
N VAL A 135 -13.92 -5.18 -0.58
CA VAL A 135 -15.25 -4.70 -0.90
C VAL A 135 -15.15 -3.66 -2.02
N ILE A 136 -16.06 -3.75 -2.98
CA ILE A 136 -16.15 -2.83 -4.10
C ILE A 136 -17.47 -2.09 -3.97
N TYR A 137 -17.39 -0.79 -3.72
CA TYR A 137 -18.55 0.07 -3.72
C TYR A 137 -18.81 0.59 -5.13
N LEU A 138 -19.92 0.18 -5.74
CA LEU A 138 -20.29 0.62 -7.08
C LEU A 138 -20.77 2.07 -7.02
N GLN A 139 -20.08 2.97 -7.70
CA GLN A 139 -20.45 4.39 -7.76
C GLN A 139 -21.41 4.72 -8.90
N ARG A 140 -21.73 3.74 -9.73
CA ARG A 140 -22.61 3.87 -10.88
C ARG A 140 -23.39 2.58 -11.08
N ASP A 141 -24.56 2.72 -11.69
CA ASP A 141 -25.35 1.58 -12.11
C ASP A 141 -24.62 0.82 -13.22
N LEU A 142 -24.71 -0.50 -13.13
CA LEU A 142 -24.16 -1.41 -14.13
C LEU A 142 -25.30 -1.84 -15.05
N ASP A 143 -25.23 -1.43 -16.31
CA ASP A 143 -26.20 -1.86 -17.32
C ASP A 143 -25.81 -3.22 -17.90
N PHE A 144 -26.66 -4.22 -17.68
CA PHE A 144 -26.50 -5.58 -18.21
C PHE A 144 -27.42 -5.88 -19.40
N THR A 145 -28.18 -4.91 -19.90
CA THR A 145 -29.24 -5.12 -20.91
C THR A 145 -28.70 -5.84 -22.14
N LYS A 146 -27.53 -5.43 -22.65
CA LYS A 146 -26.89 -6.06 -23.81
C LYS A 146 -26.54 -7.54 -23.58
N ALA A 147 -26.19 -7.91 -22.35
CA ALA A 147 -25.82 -9.28 -21.99
C ALA A 147 -27.01 -10.21 -21.89
N PHE A 148 -28.16 -9.67 -21.47
CA PHE A 148 -29.40 -10.40 -21.27
C PHE A 148 -30.41 -10.23 -22.41
N ALA A 149 -30.08 -9.47 -23.47
CA ALA A 149 -30.98 -9.17 -24.57
C ALA A 149 -31.63 -10.42 -25.19
N LYS A 150 -30.84 -11.46 -25.51
CA LYS A 150 -31.36 -12.74 -26.05
C LYS A 150 -32.27 -13.49 -25.08
N GLN A 151 -32.06 -13.33 -23.78
CA GLN A 151 -32.85 -13.99 -22.74
C GLN A 151 -34.14 -13.22 -22.47
N ALA A 152 -34.07 -11.88 -22.54
CA ALA A 152 -35.23 -11.00 -22.50
C ALA A 152 -36.14 -11.23 -23.71
N GLU A 153 -35.58 -11.27 -24.92
CA GLU A 153 -36.32 -11.57 -26.16
C GLU A 153 -36.96 -12.97 -26.12
N ARG A 154 -36.25 -13.96 -25.60
CA ARG A 154 -36.79 -15.31 -25.41
C ARG A 154 -37.89 -15.38 -24.33
N ALA A 155 -37.84 -14.53 -23.32
CA ALA A 155 -38.88 -14.43 -22.30
C ALA A 155 -40.15 -13.77 -22.87
N GLU A 156 -40.00 -12.74 -23.70
CA GLU A 156 -41.10 -12.10 -24.42
C GLU A 156 -41.72 -13.03 -25.47
N SER A 157 -40.93 -13.90 -26.13
CA SER A 157 -41.42 -14.88 -27.10
C SER A 157 -42.03 -16.15 -26.48
N GLY A 158 -42.27 -16.17 -25.16
CA GLY A 158 -42.84 -17.34 -24.47
C GLY A 158 -41.92 -18.56 -24.46
N GLY A 159 -40.61 -18.39 -24.59
CA GLY A 159 -39.61 -19.46 -24.56
C GLY A 159 -39.32 -20.12 -25.91
N VAL A 160 -40.06 -19.75 -26.96
CA VAL A 160 -39.95 -20.35 -28.30
C VAL A 160 -38.84 -19.68 -29.10
N THR A 161 -37.89 -20.48 -29.59
CA THR A 161 -36.82 -20.02 -30.49
C THR A 161 -37.30 -20.18 -31.93
N PHE A 162 -37.58 -19.06 -32.60
CA PHE A 162 -37.87 -19.08 -34.04
C PHE A 162 -36.55 -19.29 -34.79
N ILE A 163 -36.44 -20.43 -35.46
CA ILE A 163 -35.35 -20.72 -36.39
C ILE A 163 -35.87 -20.26 -37.76
N ASN A 164 -35.19 -19.28 -38.36
CA ASN A 164 -35.41 -18.89 -39.75
C ASN A 164 -34.25 -19.42 -40.61
#